data_AF-A0A0C2GST1-F1
#
_entry.id   AF-A0A0C2GST1-F1
#
_cell.length_a   1.000
_cell.length_b   1.000
_cell.length_c   1.000
_cell.angle_alpha   90.00
_cell.angle_beta   90.00
_cell.angle_gamma   90.00
#
_symmetry.space_group_name_H-M   'P 1'
#
loop_
_entity.id
_entity.type
_entity.pdbx_description
1 polymer ?
#
loop_
_entity_poly.entity_id
_entity_poly.type
_entity_poly.pdbx_seq_one_letter_code
_entity_poly.pdbx_strand_id
1 'polypeptide(L)'
;MNAWWSELLCILCLGIASMCLFAGYDTQSFIVESVLHSVHMREPPRMDKHAGYYGQAVMYAAYTTSNLFVPWVCYRIGSKWTVFFGSALFTVYQAGFFMLNAYYYYASQALMGVGFASE
;
A
#
# COMPACT_ATOMS: atom_id res chain seq x y z
N MET A 1 16.56 -32.19 7.43
CA MET A 1 15.21 -31.59 7.32
C MET A 1 14.90 -31.51 5.84
N ASN A 2 13.82 -32.15 5.37
CA ASN A 2 13.58 -32.29 3.93
C ASN A 2 13.19 -30.93 3.31
N ALA A 3 13.79 -30.58 2.16
CA ALA A 3 13.64 -29.26 1.52
C ALA A 3 12.17 -28.87 1.24
N TRP A 4 11.32 -29.84 0.92
CA TRP A 4 9.89 -29.62 0.65
C TRP A 4 9.11 -29.07 1.85
N TRP A 5 9.52 -29.39 3.08
CA TRP A 5 8.84 -28.91 4.28
C TRP A 5 9.12 -27.43 4.52
N SER A 6 10.36 -26.98 4.28
CA SER A 6 10.72 -25.57 4.33
C SER A 6 10.04 -24.75 3.23
N GLU A 7 9.92 -25.31 2.02
CA GLU A 7 9.22 -24.63 0.91
C GLU A 7 7.73 -24.46 1.21
N LEU A 8 7.06 -25.48 1.74
CA LEU A 8 5.66 -25.40 2.18
C LEU A 8 5.44 -24.34 3.25
N LEU A 9 6.32 -24.26 4.25
CA LEU A 9 6.23 -23.24 5.29
C LEU A 9 6.39 -21.83 4.71
N CYS A 10 7.34 -21.62 3.80
CA CYS A 10 7.51 -20.33 3.13
C CYS A 10 6.28 -19.93 2.32
N ILE A 11 5.69 -20.86 1.56
CA ILE A 11 4.49 -20.59 0.76
C ILE A 11 3.29 -20.23 1.65
N LEU A 12 3.08 -20.98 2.74
CA LEU A 12 1.99 -20.70 3.69
C LEU A 12 2.19 -19.35 4.38
N CYS A 13 3.40 -19.03 4.83
CA CYS A 13 3.69 -17.75 5.44
C CYS A 13 3.50 -16.58 4.46
N LEU A 14 3.95 -16.72 3.21
CA LEU A 14 3.75 -15.70 2.17
C LEU A 14 2.26 -15.50 1.88
N GLY A 15 1.51 -16.59 1.70
CA GLY A 15 0.08 -16.52 1.42
C GLY A 15 -0.72 -15.86 2.54
N ILE A 16 -0.45 -16.24 3.81
CA ILE A 16 -1.12 -15.62 4.96
C ILE A 16 -0.76 -14.13 5.07
N ALA A 17 0.53 -13.79 4.87
CA ALA A 17 0.97 -12.40 4.93
C ALA A 17 0.28 -11.53 3.87
N SER A 18 0.26 -11.96 2.60
CA SER A 18 -0.42 -11.24 1.53
C SER A 18 -1.93 -11.13 1.78
N MET A 19 -2.58 -12.21 2.23
CA MET A 19 -4.00 -12.15 2.61
C MET A 19 -4.27 -11.08 3.69
N CYS A 20 -3.43 -10.99 4.72
CA CYS A 20 -3.56 -9.98 5.75
C CYS A 20 -3.32 -8.56 5.22
N LEU A 21 -2.36 -8.37 4.31
CA LEU A 21 -2.08 -7.08 3.68
C LEU A 21 -3.27 -6.60 2.84
N PHE A 22 -3.79 -7.44 1.95
CA PHE A 22 -4.96 -7.09 1.13
C PHE A 22 -6.20 -6.82 1.98
N ALA A 23 -6.47 -7.67 2.99
CA ALA A 23 -7.60 -7.46 3.88
C ALA A 23 -7.49 -6.15 4.69
N GLY A 24 -6.29 -5.80 5.15
CA GLY A 24 -6.02 -4.53 5.83
C GLY A 24 -6.24 -3.33 4.90
N TYR A 25 -5.73 -3.42 3.67
CA TYR A 25 -5.88 -2.37 2.66
C TYR A 25 -7.34 -2.15 2.25
N ASP A 26 -8.12 -3.23 2.01
CA ASP A 26 -9.54 -3.12 1.68
C ASP A 26 -10.32 -2.46 2.82
N THR A 27 -10.05 -2.90 4.06
CA THR A 27 -10.68 -2.31 5.25
C THR A 27 -10.36 -0.82 5.38
N GLN A 28 -9.10 -0.43 5.17
CA GLN A 28 -8.71 0.98 5.21
C GLN A 28 -9.37 1.78 4.07
N SER A 29 -9.48 1.23 2.87
CA SER A 29 -10.09 1.89 1.71
C SER A 29 -11.57 2.23 1.94
N PHE A 30 -12.30 1.43 2.71
CA PHE A 30 -13.68 1.75 3.10
C PHE A 30 -13.75 2.84 4.19
N ILE A 31 -12.79 2.85 5.11
CA ILE A 31 -12.80 3.76 6.26
C ILE A 31 -12.28 5.16 5.88
N VAL A 32 -11.30 5.25 4.98
CA VAL A 32 -10.56 6.50 4.70
C VAL A 32 -11.44 7.64 4.23
N GLU A 33 -12.43 7.39 3.37
CA GLU A 33 -13.35 8.44 2.89
C GLU A 33 -14.19 8.99 4.06
N SER A 34 -14.71 8.11 4.92
CA SER A 34 -15.50 8.53 6.09
C SER A 34 -14.67 9.34 7.10
N VAL A 35 -13.39 8.99 7.26
CA VAL A 35 -12.45 9.69 8.15
C VAL A 35 -12.06 11.04 7.56
N LEU A 36 -11.70 11.10 6.28
CA LEU A 36 -11.34 12.36 5.59
C LEU A 36 -12.52 13.33 5.55
N HIS A 37 -13.72 12.84 5.27
CA HIS A 37 -14.93 13.66 5.31
C HIS A 37 -15.19 14.22 6.71
N SER A 38 -14.97 13.43 7.76
CA SER A 38 -15.09 13.89 9.16
C SER A 38 -14.04 14.94 9.56
N VAL A 39 -12.82 14.84 9.01
CA VAL A 39 -11.75 15.83 9.21
C VAL A 39 -12.05 17.12 8.45
N HIS A 40 -12.54 17.03 7.21
CA HIS A 40 -12.96 18.19 6.42
C HIS A 40 -14.06 19.01 7.13
N MET A 41 -15.01 18.33 7.80
CA MET A 41 -16.05 19.00 8.60
C MET A 41 -15.50 19.78 9.80
N ARG A 42 -14.30 19.46 10.28
CA ARG A 42 -13.66 20.12 11.43
C ARG A 42 -12.67 21.20 11.01
N GLU A 43 -11.92 20.98 9.94
CA GLU A 43 -10.87 21.90 9.44
C GLU A 43 -10.95 22.03 7.90
N PRO A 44 -11.86 22.88 7.37
CA PRO A 44 -12.12 22.99 5.92
C PRO A 44 -10.91 23.40 5.05
N PRO A 45 -9.89 24.16 5.49
CA PRO A 45 -8.76 24.52 4.63
C PRO A 45 -7.68 23.43 4.51
N ARG A 46 -7.75 22.32 5.28
CA ARG A 46 -6.68 21.30 5.29
C ARG A 46 -6.89 20.14 4.33
N MET A 47 -8.11 19.85 3.92
CA MET A 47 -8.42 18.72 3.03
C MET A 47 -9.65 19.03 2.17
N ASP A 48 -9.65 18.53 0.94
CA ASP A 48 -10.79 18.65 0.01
C ASP A 48 -11.90 17.65 0.38
N LYS A 49 -13.15 17.96 0.02
CA LYS A 49 -14.36 17.20 0.37
C LYS A 49 -14.34 15.75 -0.15
N HIS A 50 -13.58 15.49 -1.23
CA HIS A 50 -13.44 14.17 -1.87
C HIS A 50 -11.99 13.66 -1.85
N ALA A 51 -11.19 14.07 -0.87
CA ALA A 51 -9.77 13.73 -0.83
C ALA A 51 -9.49 12.21 -0.75
N GLY A 52 -10.43 11.37 -0.29
CA GLY A 52 -10.27 9.92 -0.30
C GLY A 52 -10.30 9.35 -1.72
N TYR A 53 -11.26 9.76 -2.54
CA TYR A 53 -11.32 9.38 -3.97
C TYR A 53 -10.11 9.87 -4.77
N TYR A 54 -9.66 11.10 -4.55
CA TYR A 54 -8.44 11.59 -5.19
C TYR A 54 -7.20 10.80 -4.76
N GLY A 55 -7.11 10.41 -3.48
CA GLY A 55 -6.05 9.55 -2.98
C GLY A 55 -6.02 8.19 -3.68
N GLN A 56 -7.18 7.55 -3.84
CA GLN A 56 -7.29 6.29 -4.58
C GLN A 56 -6.90 6.45 -6.06
N ALA A 57 -7.34 7.52 -6.73
CA ALA A 57 -6.96 7.78 -8.12
C ALA A 57 -5.44 7.92 -8.29
N VAL A 58 -4.77 8.63 -7.37
CA VAL A 58 -3.30 8.75 -7.34
C VAL A 58 -2.65 7.39 -7.13
N MET A 59 -3.18 6.57 -6.23
CA MET A 59 -2.66 5.22 -6.00
C MET A 59 -2.74 4.37 -7.27
N TYR A 60 -3.88 4.34 -7.95
CA TYR A 60 -4.05 3.57 -9.19
C TYR A 60 -3.16 4.07 -10.34
N ALA A 61 -2.97 5.39 -10.46
CA ALA A 61 -2.05 5.97 -11.43
C ALA A 61 -0.59 5.58 -11.13
N ALA A 62 -0.18 5.66 -9.87
CA ALA A 62 1.15 5.23 -9.43
C ALA A 62 1.36 3.72 -9.61
N TYR A 63 0.34 2.90 -9.32
CA TYR A 63 0.37 1.45 -9.53
C TYR A 63 0.54 1.09 -11.01
N THR A 64 -0.23 1.74 -11.89
CA THR A 64 -0.16 1.50 -13.33
C THR A 64 1.22 1.84 -13.89
N THR A 65 1.76 3.00 -13.49
CA THR A 65 3.09 3.42 -13.93
C THR A 65 4.18 2.51 -13.36
N SER A 66 4.07 2.10 -12.10
CA SER A 66 5.04 1.21 -11.44
C SER A 66 5.09 -0.18 -12.07
N ASN A 67 3.93 -0.74 -12.44
CA ASN A 67 3.86 -2.05 -13.11
C ASN A 67 4.64 -2.13 -14.42
N LEU A 68 4.82 -1.01 -15.13
CA LEU A 68 5.64 -0.97 -16.34
C LEU A 68 7.13 -1.19 -16.03
N PHE A 69 7.59 -0.80 -14.84
CA PHE A 69 9.00 -0.87 -14.43
C PHE A 69 9.31 -2.07 -13.53
N VAL A 70 8.31 -2.65 -12.87
CA VAL A 70 8.47 -3.80 -11.96
C VAL A 70 9.23 -4.98 -12.58
N PRO A 71 8.96 -5.43 -13.82
CA PRO A 71 9.72 -6.53 -14.43
C PRO A 71 11.22 -6.25 -14.51
N TRP A 72 11.58 -4.99 -14.81
CA TRP A 72 12.96 -4.54 -14.87
C TRP A 72 13.61 -4.47 -13.48
N VAL A 73 12.86 -3.99 -12.47
CA VAL A 73 13.31 -3.93 -11.08
C VAL A 73 13.50 -5.33 -10.49
N CYS A 74 12.55 -6.23 -10.70
CA CYS A 74 12.60 -7.63 -10.26
C CYS A 74 13.81 -8.36 -10.86
N TYR A 75 14.13 -8.09 -12.12
CA TYR A 75 15.30 -8.69 -12.77
C TYR A 75 16.62 -8.23 -12.14
N ARG A 76 16.73 -6.96 -11.70
CA ARG A 76 17.97 -6.44 -11.09
C ARG A 76 18.13 -6.74 -9.60
N ILE A 77 17.06 -6.58 -8.82
CA ILE A 77 17.10 -6.60 -7.35
C ILE A 77 16.74 -8.00 -6.81
N GLY A 78 16.01 -8.79 -7.61
CA GLY A 78 15.52 -10.11 -7.24
C GLY A 78 14.20 -10.05 -6.48
N SER A 79 13.34 -11.03 -6.75
CA SER A 79 11.96 -11.11 -6.27
C SER A 79 11.83 -11.07 -4.73
N LYS A 80 12.77 -11.66 -3.99
CA LYS A 80 12.71 -11.65 -2.52
C LYS A 80 12.80 -10.24 -1.92
N TRP A 81 13.61 -9.36 -2.53
CA TRP A 81 13.81 -8.01 -2.02
C TRP A 81 12.70 -7.06 -2.46
N THR A 82 12.16 -7.24 -3.68
CA THR A 82 11.03 -6.42 -4.15
C THR A 82 9.80 -6.61 -3.27
N VAL A 83 9.49 -7.86 -2.91
CA VAL A 83 8.38 -8.18 -1.99
C VAL A 83 8.63 -7.57 -0.61
N PHE A 84 9.85 -7.67 -0.08
CA PHE A 84 10.19 -7.06 1.22
C PHE A 84 10.01 -5.53 1.23
N PHE A 85 10.48 -4.84 0.17
CA PHE A 85 10.29 -3.39 0.05
C PHE A 85 8.82 -3.03 -0.16
N GLY A 86 8.07 -3.82 -0.94
CA GLY A 86 6.63 -3.66 -1.12
C GLY A 86 5.88 -3.72 0.21
N SER A 87 6.07 -4.79 0.99
CA SER A 87 5.43 -4.97 2.30
C SER A 87 5.85 -3.89 3.32
N ALA A 88 7.10 -3.41 3.27
CA ALA A 88 7.56 -2.32 4.13
C ALA A 88 6.84 -1.00 3.81
N LEU A 89 6.69 -0.66 2.54
CA LEU A 89 5.94 0.52 2.10
C LEU A 89 4.47 0.44 2.53
N PHE A 90 3.86 -0.74 2.42
CA PHE A 90 2.51 -0.99 2.93
C PHE A 90 2.39 -0.70 4.43
N THR A 91 3.35 -1.19 5.22
CA THR A 91 3.36 -0.99 6.67
C THR A 91 3.52 0.49 7.04
N VAL A 92 4.39 1.22 6.33
CA VAL A 92 4.60 2.66 6.55
C VAL A 92 3.35 3.47 6.21
N TYR A 93 2.61 3.10 5.17
CA TYR A 93 1.33 3.73 4.85
C TYR A 93 0.28 3.48 5.93
N GLN A 94 0.15 2.23 6.40
CA GLN A 94 -0.79 1.88 7.46
C GLN A 94 -0.46 2.64 8.76
N ALA A 95 0.83 2.76 9.11
CA ALA A 95 1.28 3.55 10.26
C ALA A 95 1.08 5.06 10.04
N GLY A 96 1.21 5.52 8.79
CA GLY A 96 0.99 6.91 8.38
C GLY A 96 -0.44 7.39 8.62
N PHE A 97 -1.41 6.49 8.74
CA PHE A 97 -2.80 6.83 9.05
C PHE A 97 -2.96 7.51 10.43
N PHE A 98 -2.01 7.34 11.34
CA PHE A 98 -2.00 8.06 12.63
C PHE A 98 -1.61 9.54 12.50
N MET A 99 -0.97 9.95 11.39
CA MET A 99 -0.57 11.34 11.12
C MET A 99 -1.33 11.87 9.89
N LEU A 100 -2.55 12.36 10.11
CA LEU A 100 -3.39 12.97 9.07
C LEU A 100 -2.87 14.36 8.67
N ASN A 101 -2.00 14.40 7.67
CA ASN A 101 -1.59 15.61 6.97
C ASN A 101 -1.80 15.42 5.47
N ALA A 102 -2.42 16.39 4.77
CA ALA A 102 -2.81 16.24 3.37
C ALA A 102 -1.61 15.94 2.45
N TYR A 103 -0.48 16.61 2.67
CA TYR A 103 0.72 16.37 1.88
C TYR A 103 1.29 14.96 2.12
N TYR A 104 1.25 14.49 3.36
CA TYR A 104 1.71 13.15 3.72
C TYR A 104 0.78 12.07 3.17
N TYR A 105 -0.53 12.33 3.16
CA TYR A 105 -1.54 11.40 2.65
C TYR A 105 -1.42 11.18 1.14
N TYR A 106 -1.30 12.23 0.33
CA TYR A 106 -1.12 12.05 -1.12
C TYR A 106 0.23 11.43 -1.48
N ALA A 107 1.30 11.82 -0.77
CA ALA A 107 2.62 11.21 -0.95
C ALA A 107 2.62 9.72 -0.57
N SER A 108 1.97 9.36 0.54
CA SER A 108 1.88 7.97 0.98
C SER A 108 1.00 7.12 0.08
N GLN A 109 -0.07 7.67 -0.50
CA GLN A 109 -0.89 7.01 -1.53
C GLN A 109 -0.10 6.72 -2.81
N ALA A 110 0.75 7.66 -3.25
CA ALA A 110 1.62 7.43 -4.40
C ALA A 110 2.66 6.33 -4.11
N LEU A 111 3.28 6.36 -2.93
CA LEU A 111 4.22 5.33 -2.48
C LEU A 111 3.54 3.96 -2.32
N MET A 112 2.29 3.93 -1.87
CA MET A 112 1.49 2.71 -1.79
C MET A 112 1.30 2.08 -3.17
N GLY A 113 1.00 2.88 -4.20
CA GLY A 113 0.89 2.37 -5.57
C GLY A 113 2.15 1.67 -6.08
N VAL A 114 3.34 2.16 -5.69
CA VAL A 114 4.63 1.51 -5.98
C VAL A 114 4.78 0.19 -5.20
N GLY A 115 4.42 0.21 -3.91
CA GLY A 115 4.45 -0.97 -3.05
C GLY A 115 3.55 -2.09 -3.57
N PHE A 116 2.33 -1.74 -4.00
CA PHE A 116 1.33 -2.65 -4.58
C PHE A 116 1.80 -3.33 -5.86
N ALA A 117 2.66 -2.65 -6.64
CA ALA A 117 3.22 -3.22 -7.87
C ALA A 117 4.39 -4.18 -7.60
N SER A 118 5.00 -4.11 -6.42
CA SER A 118 6.24 -4.81 -6.09
C SER A 118 6.05 -6.03 -5.18
N GLU A 119 4.82 -6.27 -4.71
CA GLU A 119 4.42 -7.43 -3.90
C GLU A 119 4.05 -8.65 -4.76
#